data_AF-A0A0P1KM63-F1
#
_entry.id   AF-A0A0P1KM63-F1
#
_cell.length_a   1.000
_cell.length_b   1.000
_cell.length_c   1.000
_cell.angle_alpha   90.00
_cell.angle_beta   90.00
_cell.angle_gamma   90.00
#
_symmetry.space_group_name_H-M   'P 1'
#
loop_
_entity.id
_entity.type
_entity.pdbx_description
1 polymer ?
#
loop_
_entity_poly.entity_id
_entity_poly.type
_entity_poly.pdbx_seq_one_letter_code
_entity_poly.pdbx_strand_id
1 'polypeptide(L)' 'KTPTFMPKPVFNDNGTGMHVHQSLWKDGAPLFFSEAGYADLSQTARWYIGGI' A
#
# COMPACT_ATOMS: atom_id res chain seq x y z
N LYS A 1 -22.44 -5.63 23.01
CA LYS A 1 -21.10 -5.70 22.39
C LYS A 1 -20.97 -4.52 21.42
N THR A 2 -19.83 -3.84 21.38
CA THR A 2 -19.60 -2.63 20.56
C THR A 2 -18.32 -2.80 19.73
N PRO A 3 -18.34 -2.57 18.41
CA PRO A 3 -17.12 -2.63 17.58
C PRO A 3 -16.15 -1.49 17.91
N THR A 4 -14.86 -1.72 17.68
CA THR A 4 -13.80 -0.71 17.84
C THR A 4 -12.76 -0.85 16.74
N PHE A 5 -12.20 0.28 16.30
CA PHE A 5 -11.09 0.35 15.33
C PHE A 5 -9.75 0.65 16.03
N MET A 6 -9.69 0.46 17.36
CA MET A 6 -8.44 0.63 18.10
C MET A 6 -7.34 -0.27 17.50
N PRO A 7 -6.10 0.24 17.29
CA PRO A 7 -5.03 -0.54 16.66
C PRO A 7 -4.65 -1.82 17.42
N LYS A 8 -4.83 -1.85 18.74
CA LYS A 8 -4.50 -3.00 19.60
C LYS A 8 -5.46 -3.11 20.79
N PRO A 9 -6.65 -3.69 20.62
CA PRO A 9 -7.64 -3.77 21.70
C PRO A 9 -7.37 -4.94 22.66
N VAL A 10 -6.54 -5.92 22.28
CA VAL A 10 -6.28 -7.14 23.05
C VAL A 10 -4.77 -7.37 23.18
N PHE A 11 -4.30 -7.59 24.41
CA PHE A 11 -2.92 -7.97 24.69
C PHE A 11 -2.63 -9.38 24.17
N ASN A 12 -1.48 -9.56 23.51
CA ASN A 12 -1.01 -10.84 22.96
C ASN A 12 -1.91 -11.48 21.88
N ASP A 13 -2.75 -10.70 21.21
CA ASP A 13 -3.50 -11.08 19.99
C ASP A 13 -3.17 -10.09 18.85
N ASN A 14 -3.55 -10.37 17.61
CA ASN A 14 -3.31 -9.47 16.47
C ASN A 14 -3.97 -8.10 16.65
N GLY A 15 -3.34 -7.07 16.08
CA GLY A 15 -3.90 -5.72 16.03
C GLY A 15 -4.86 -5.52 14.85
N THR A 16 -5.46 -4.33 14.78
CA THR A 16 -6.22 -3.87 13.61
C THR A 16 -5.38 -2.86 12.84
N GLY A 17 -5.01 -3.22 11.61
CA GLY A 17 -4.30 -2.35 10.68
C GLY A 17 -5.23 -1.76 9.62
N MET A 18 -4.75 -0.73 8.93
CA MET A 18 -5.41 -0.13 7.76
C MET A 18 -4.39 -0.06 6.63
N HIS A 19 -4.16 -1.18 5.95
CA HIS A 19 -3.26 -1.22 4.80
C HIS A 19 -3.89 -0.46 3.63
N VAL A 20 -3.13 0.45 3.02
CA VAL A 20 -3.60 1.27 1.90
C VAL A 20 -2.82 0.91 0.65
N HIS A 21 -3.51 0.32 -0.31
CA HIS A 21 -2.97 0.10 -1.66
C HIS A 21 -3.02 1.41 -2.43
N GLN A 22 -1.89 1.84 -2.98
CA GLN A 22 -1.75 3.12 -3.67
C GLN A 22 -1.25 2.87 -5.10
N SER A 23 -1.80 3.60 -6.07
CA SER A 23 -1.37 3.55 -7.47
C SER A 23 -1.53 4.92 -8.14
N LEU A 24 -0.63 5.27 -9.05
CA LEU A 24 -0.75 6.47 -9.86
C LEU A 24 -1.18 6.12 -11.28
N TRP A 25 -2.06 6.97 -11.82
CA TRP A 25 -2.64 6.84 -13.16
C TRP A 25 -2.55 8.18 -13.87
N LYS A 26 -2.38 8.12 -15.19
CA LYS A 26 -2.44 9.30 -16.06
C LYS A 26 -3.06 8.91 -17.39
N ASP A 27 -4.00 9.72 -17.88
CA ASP A 27 -4.68 9.52 -19.16
C ASP A 27 -5.29 8.11 -19.33
N GLY A 28 -5.78 7.54 -18.22
CA GLY A 28 -6.38 6.20 -18.19
C GLY A 28 -5.39 5.03 -18.18
N ALA A 29 -4.08 5.28 -18.12
CA ALA A 29 -3.04 4.26 -18.07
C ALA A 29 -2.35 4.17 -16.70
N PRO A 30 -1.96 2.97 -16.24
CA PRO A 30 -1.25 2.78 -14.98
C PRO A 30 0.20 3.24 -15.08
N LEU A 31 0.69 3.97 -14.08
CA LEU A 31 2.08 4.46 -14.05
C LEU A 31 3.03 3.57 -13.25
N PHE A 32 2.51 2.64 -12.45
CA PHE A 32 3.32 1.84 -11.54
C PHE A 32 3.86 0.53 -12.13
N PHE A 33 3.35 0.10 -13.28
CA PHE A 33 3.74 -1.16 -13.91
C PHE A 33 4.92 -1.01 -14.88
N SER A 34 5.83 -1.98 -14.88
CA SER A 34 6.91 -2.16 -15.88
C SER A 34 7.48 -3.57 -15.80
N GLU A 35 7.40 -4.33 -16.90
CA GLU A 35 7.89 -5.73 -17.00
C GLU A 35 9.39 -5.89 -16.67
N ALA A 36 10.21 -4.87 -16.93
CA ALA A 36 11.66 -4.94 -16.69
C ALA A 36 12.09 -4.59 -15.24
N GLY A 37 11.13 -4.25 -14.36
CA GLY A 37 11.41 -3.80 -12.99
C GLY A 37 11.39 -4.93 -11.96
N TYR A 38 12.10 -4.75 -10.83
CA TYR A 38 11.87 -5.62 -9.67
C TYR A 38 10.40 -5.59 -9.26
N ALA A 39 9.79 -6.76 -9.07
CA ALA A 39 8.37 -6.93 -8.78
C ALA A 39 7.44 -6.22 -9.80
N ASP A 40 7.86 -6.15 -11.06
CA ASP A 40 7.15 -5.49 -12.17
C ASP A 40 6.88 -3.98 -11.92
N LEU A 41 7.74 -3.33 -11.13
CA LEU A 41 7.58 -1.93 -10.74
C LEU A 41 8.32 -0.97 -11.67
N SER A 42 7.59 0.01 -12.18
CA SER A 42 8.16 1.14 -12.92
C SER A 42 9.13 1.95 -12.05
N GLN A 43 9.96 2.77 -12.68
CA GLN A 43 10.81 3.69 -11.95
C GLN A 43 9.98 4.70 -11.13
N THR A 44 8.81 5.11 -11.64
CA THR A 44 7.86 5.97 -10.92
C THR A 44 7.36 5.32 -9.65
N ALA A 45 6.98 4.03 -9.69
CA ALA A 45 6.59 3.29 -8.49
C ALA A 45 7.73 3.22 -7.48
N ARG A 46 8.96 2.91 -7.93
CA ARG A 46 10.12 2.81 -7.04
C ARG A 46 10.47 4.15 -6.37
N TRP A 47 10.35 5.26 -7.09
CA TRP A 47 10.54 6.59 -6.49
C TRP A 47 9.41 6.98 -5.54
N TYR A 48 8.18 6.62 -5.86
CA TYR A 48 7.05 6.80 -4.95
C TYR A 48 7.25 6.05 -3.63
N ILE A 49 7.68 4.79 -3.71
CA ILE A 49 8.02 3.97 -2.53
C ILE A 49 9.18 4.59 -1.75
N GLY A 50 10.24 5.05 -2.42
CA GLY A 50 11.39 5.67 -1.74
C GLY A 50 11.09 7.03 -1.09
N GLY A 51 9.96 7.66 -1.41
CA GLY A 51 9.50 8.89 -0.78
C GLY A 51 8.58 8.67 0.43
N ILE A 52 8.03 7.46 0.59
CA ILE A 52 7.28 7.04 1.80
C ILE A 52 8.28 6.56 2.85
#